data_AF-A0A6V7P970-F1
#
_entry.id   AF-A0A6V7P970-F1
#
_cell.length_a   1.000
_cell.length_b   1.000
_cell.length_c   1.000
_cell.angle_alpha   90.00
_cell.angle_beta   90.00
_cell.angle_gamma   90.00
#
_symmetry.space_group_name_H-M   'P 1'
#
loop_
_entity.id
_entity.type
_entity.pdbx_description
1 polymer ?
#
loop_
_entity_poly.entity_id
_entity_poly.type
_entity_poly.pdbx_seq_one_letter_code
_entity_poly.pdbx_strand_id
1 'polypeptide(L)'
;MKGDIGRCMAKCLTCQQVKAEHRFPAGKLHSLPILVWKWEDISMNFVVDLPRSKGGHDAIWVIVDRLTKSAHFLPIHTTWSGDKLVQVYLDEIVRLHGGRFQLQKLHRDAAGEERDDGLDGLSG
;
A
#
# COMPACT_ATOMS: atom_id res chain seq x y z
N MET A 1 -42.56 -11.68 -5.17
CA MET A 1 -41.83 -12.16 -3.97
C MET A 1 -40.39 -11.64 -3.88
N LYS A 2 -39.42 -12.07 -4.73
CA LYS A 2 -38.03 -11.58 -4.61
C LYS A 2 -37.88 -10.06 -4.81
N GLY A 3 -38.63 -9.46 -5.74
CA GLY A 3 -38.61 -8.01 -5.97
C GLY A 3 -39.17 -7.18 -4.82
N ASP A 4 -40.19 -7.69 -4.13
CA ASP A 4 -40.84 -7.02 -3.00
C ASP A 4 -39.92 -7.00 -1.77
N ILE A 5 -39.20 -8.11 -1.56
CA ILE A 5 -38.17 -8.24 -0.53
C ILE A 5 -37.03 -7.26 -0.82
N GLY A 6 -36.57 -7.16 -2.07
CA GLY A 6 -35.57 -6.18 -2.48
C GLY A 6 -35.99 -4.73 -2.20
N ARG A 7 -37.25 -4.39 -2.50
CA ARG A 7 -37.82 -3.05 -2.24
C ARG A 7 -37.95 -2.76 -0.74
N CYS A 8 -38.31 -3.76 0.06
CA CYS A 8 -38.38 -3.64 1.52
C CYS A 8 -36.98 -3.40 2.11
N MET A 9 -35.97 -4.17 1.68
CA MET A 9 -34.58 -3.99 2.10
C MET A 9 -34.02 -2.63 1.66
N ALA A 10 -34.38 -2.14 0.47
CA ALA A 10 -33.96 -0.85 -0.06
C ALA A 10 -34.61 0.35 0.65
N LYS A 11 -35.69 0.18 1.41
CA LYS A 11 -36.34 1.25 2.18
C LYS A 11 -36.00 1.20 3.67
N CYS A 12 -35.39 0.12 4.14
CA CYS A 12 -35.03 -0.05 5.54
C CYS A 12 -33.68 0.62 5.82
N LEU A 13 -33.69 1.74 6.55
CA LEU A 13 -32.49 2.49 6.94
C LEU A 13 -31.48 1.63 7.69
N THR A 14 -31.93 0.79 8.63
CA THR A 14 -31.06 -0.14 9.35
C THR A 14 -30.38 -1.08 8.36
N CYS A 15 -31.12 -1.71 7.44
CA CYS A 15 -30.53 -2.61 6.45
C CYS A 15 -29.50 -1.91 5.55
N GLN A 16 -29.74 -0.66 5.16
CA GLN A 16 -28.79 0.12 4.36
C GLN A 16 -27.51 0.48 5.13
N GLN A 17 -27.62 0.76 6.44
CA GLN A 17 -26.47 1.11 7.28
C GLN A 17 -25.60 -0.11 7.64
N VAL A 18 -26.21 -1.28 7.88
CA VAL A 18 -25.44 -2.49 8.23
C VAL A 18 -24.99 -3.30 7.03
N LYS A 19 -25.66 -3.18 5.88
CA LYS A 19 -25.22 -3.82 4.61
C LYS A 19 -24.43 -2.82 3.79
N ALA A 20 -23.10 -2.86 3.94
CA ALA A 20 -22.23 -2.23 2.96
C ALA A 20 -22.46 -2.86 1.57
N GLU A 21 -22.62 -2.03 0.55
CA GLU A 21 -22.61 -2.52 -0.83
C GLU A 21 -21.21 -3.08 -1.17
N HIS A 22 -21.11 -4.40 -1.27
CA HIS A 22 -19.89 -5.09 -1.73
C HIS A 22 -19.58 -4.89 -3.23
N ARG A 23 -20.27 -3.97 -3.91
CA ARG A 23 -20.21 -3.78 -5.37
C ARG A 23 -19.30 -2.65 -5.81
N PHE A 24 -18.41 -2.15 -4.95
CA PHE A 24 -17.39 -1.23 -5.45
C PHE A 24 -16.60 -1.94 -6.54
N PRO A 25 -16.64 -1.48 -7.81
CA PRO A 25 -15.85 -2.10 -8.84
C PRO A 25 -14.39 -1.95 -8.41
N ALA A 26 -13.68 -3.07 -8.30
CA ALA A 26 -12.25 -3.01 -8.05
C ALA A 26 -11.66 -2.04 -9.08
N GLY A 27 -11.04 -0.96 -8.60
CA GLY A 27 -10.45 0.05 -9.47
C GLY A 27 -9.48 -0.60 -10.47
N LYS A 28 -9.27 0.04 -11.61
CA LYS A 28 -8.35 -0.47 -12.62
C LYS A 28 -6.95 -0.55 -12.01
N LEU A 29 -6.39 -1.75 -11.91
CA LEU A 29 -5.02 -1.93 -11.45
C LEU A 29 -4.07 -1.34 -12.50
N HIS A 30 -3.28 -0.35 -12.10
CA HIS A 30 -2.21 0.18 -12.93
C HIS A 30 -0.98 -0.72 -12.81
N SER A 31 -0.51 -1.27 -13.93
CA SER A 31 0.76 -1.99 -13.93
C SER A 31 1.90 -1.02 -13.69
N LEU A 32 2.79 -1.37 -12.78
CA LEU A 32 4.06 -0.69 -12.61
C LEU A 32 4.94 -0.90 -13.84
N PRO A 33 5.80 0.07 -14.20
CA PRO A 33 6.74 -0.08 -15.30
C PRO A 33 7.70 -1.26 -15.08
N ILE A 34 8.13 -1.86 -16.18
CA ILE A 34 9.16 -2.90 -16.18
C ILE A 34 10.51 -2.20 -15.98
N LEU A 35 11.25 -2.66 -14.98
CA LEU A 35 12.57 -2.13 -14.63
C LEU A 35 13.64 -2.74 -15.53
N VAL A 36 14.70 -1.98 -15.79
CA VAL A 36 15.80 -2.43 -16.66
C VAL A 36 16.93 -3.00 -15.81
N TRP A 37 17.14 -2.46 -14.61
CA TRP A 37 18.27 -2.83 -13.76
C TRP A 37 17.83 -3.52 -12.46
N LYS A 38 18.64 -4.48 -12.01
CA LYS A 38 18.46 -5.12 -10.71
C LYS A 38 18.68 -4.08 -9.61
N TRP A 39 17.89 -4.14 -8.54
CA TRP A 39 17.96 -3.24 -7.40
C TRP A 39 17.64 -1.76 -7.72
N GLU A 40 17.09 -1.50 -8.91
CA GLU A 40 16.63 -0.16 -9.31
C GLU A 40 15.43 0.28 -8.47
N ASP A 41 14.54 -0.65 -8.16
CA ASP A 41 13.34 -0.38 -7.38
C ASP A 41 13.01 -1.58 -6.49
N ILE A 42 12.89 -1.26 -5.21
CA ILE A 42 12.79 -2.20 -4.11
C ILE A 42 11.48 -1.97 -3.37
N SER A 43 10.79 -3.06 -3.03
CA SER A 43 9.68 -3.01 -2.09
C SER A 43 10.18 -3.37 -0.70
N MET A 44 9.88 -2.52 0.28
CA MET A 44 10.19 -2.74 1.69
C MET A 44 8.90 -3.03 2.46
N ASN A 45 8.93 -4.03 3.33
CA ASN A 45 7.80 -4.36 4.21
C ASN A 45 8.29 -4.86 5.58
N PHE A 46 7.46 -4.75 6.61
CA PHE A 46 7.74 -5.28 7.93
C PHE A 46 6.72 -6.36 8.30
N VAL A 47 7.21 -7.47 8.83
CA VAL A 47 6.39 -8.47 9.54
C VAL A 47 6.65 -8.25 11.02
N VAL A 48 5.68 -7.67 11.72
CA VAL A 48 5.79 -7.28 13.13
C VAL A 48 5.00 -8.23 14.04
N ASP A 49 5.06 -7.98 15.35
CA ASP A 49 4.35 -8.74 16.39
C ASP A 49 4.68 -10.24 16.39
N LEU A 50 5.92 -10.59 16.06
CA LEU A 50 6.41 -11.96 16.13
C LEU A 50 6.86 -12.32 17.55
N PRO A 51 6.77 -13.60 17.93
CA PRO A 51 7.44 -14.09 19.14
C PRO A 51 8.93 -13.74 19.11
N ARG A 52 9.46 -13.25 20.23
CA ARG A 52 10.86 -12.86 20.32
C ARG A 52 11.78 -14.02 20.02
N SER A 53 12.70 -13.80 19.07
CA SER A 53 13.78 -14.74 18.78
C SER A 53 14.79 -14.82 19.93
N LYS A 54 15.71 -15.80 19.88
CA LYS A 54 16.83 -15.90 20.86
C LYS A 54 17.69 -14.62 20.91
N GLY A 55 17.77 -13.88 19.80
CA GLY A 55 18.48 -12.60 19.72
C GLY A 55 17.64 -11.39 20.15
N GLY A 56 16.43 -11.59 20.65
CA GLY A 56 15.54 -10.52 21.10
C GLY A 56 14.74 -9.82 20.01
N HIS A 57 14.97 -10.11 18.73
CA HIS A 57 14.21 -9.54 17.60
C HIS A 57 12.75 -10.00 17.62
N ASP A 58 11.82 -9.08 17.37
CA ASP A 58 10.36 -9.28 17.38
C ASP A 58 9.70 -8.95 16.02
N ALA A 59 10.50 -8.63 15.01
CA ALA A 59 10.03 -8.34 13.66
C ALA A 59 11.05 -8.76 12.59
N ILE A 60 10.55 -8.92 11.36
CA ILE A 60 11.36 -9.19 10.17
C ILE A 60 11.17 -8.03 9.18
N TRP A 61 12.27 -7.41 8.77
CA TRP A 61 12.29 -6.46 7.67
C TRP A 61 12.54 -7.20 6.36
N VAL A 62 11.56 -7.14 5.47
CA VAL A 62 11.59 -7.78 4.15
C VAL A 62 11.93 -6.72 3.10
N ILE A 63 13.00 -6.94 2.36
CA ILE A 63 13.45 -6.05 1.29
C ILE A 63 13.53 -6.88 0.00
N VAL A 64 12.72 -6.53 -1.00
CA VAL A 64 12.59 -7.32 -2.23
C VAL A 64 12.93 -6.47 -3.44
N ASP A 65 13.82 -6.97 -4.28
CA ASP A 65 14.05 -6.42 -5.63
C ASP A 65 12.87 -6.77 -6.53
N ARG A 66 12.17 -5.75 -7.04
CA ARG A 66 10.95 -5.96 -7.83
C ARG A 66 11.22 -6.70 -9.15
N LEU A 67 12.40 -6.52 -9.74
CA LEU A 67 12.77 -7.12 -11.01
C LEU A 67 13.06 -8.61 -10.88
N THR A 68 14.01 -8.98 -10.02
CA THR A 68 14.46 -10.38 -9.88
C THR A 68 13.64 -11.20 -8.90
N LYS A 69 12.81 -10.55 -8.06
CA LYS A 69 12.11 -11.18 -6.93
C LYS A 69 13.05 -11.75 -5.86
N SER A 70 14.32 -11.36 -5.87
CA SER A 70 15.26 -11.68 -4.79
C SER A 70 14.90 -10.90 -3.53
N ALA A 71 14.95 -11.54 -2.36
CA ALA A 71 14.55 -10.95 -1.09
C ALA A 71 15.61 -11.11 -0.01
N HIS A 72 15.78 -10.07 0.82
CA HIS A 72 16.50 -10.12 2.09
C HIS A 72 15.51 -10.09 3.25
N PHE A 73 15.76 -10.92 4.24
CA PHE A 73 14.97 -11.01 5.48
C PHE A 73 15.88 -10.66 6.64
N LEU A 74 15.75 -9.43 7.15
CA LEU A 74 16.60 -8.93 8.22
C LEU A 74 15.83 -8.99 9.54
N PRO A 75 16.36 -9.66 10.58
CA PRO A 75 15.74 -9.63 11.89
C PRO A 75 15.91 -8.22 12.49
N ILE A 76 14.82 -7.62 12.95
CA ILE A 76 14.83 -6.27 13.54
C ILE A 76 14.05 -6.26 14.85
N HIS A 77 14.17 -5.15 15.58
CA HIS A 77 13.29 -4.85 16.70
C HIS A 77 12.36 -3.71 16.31
N THR A 78 11.07 -3.86 16.63
CA THR A 78 10.02 -2.90 16.28
C THR A 78 10.24 -1.54 16.95
N THR A 79 10.99 -1.50 18.06
CA THR A 79 11.34 -0.26 18.77
C THR A 79 12.66 0.40 18.32
N TRP A 80 13.32 -0.12 17.29
CA TRP A 80 14.54 0.54 16.78
C TRP A 80 14.23 1.89 16.14
N SER A 81 15.13 2.85 16.31
CA SER A 81 15.02 4.15 15.64
C SER A 81 15.22 4.01 14.14
N GLY A 82 14.70 4.98 13.39
CA GLY A 82 14.91 5.08 11.94
C GLY A 82 16.40 5.08 11.58
N ASP A 83 17.24 5.78 12.34
CA ASP A 83 18.69 5.84 12.10
C ASP A 83 19.35 4.46 12.18
N LYS A 84 18.93 3.63 13.15
CA LYS A 84 19.44 2.27 13.29
C LYS A 84 19.00 1.39 12.12
N LEU A 85 17.76 1.56 11.65
CA LEU A 85 17.28 0.88 10.45
C LEU A 85 18.05 1.31 9.19
N VAL A 86 18.34 2.61 9.06
CA VAL A 86 19.17 3.12 7.95
C VAL A 86 20.56 2.50 7.98
N GLN A 87 21.20 2.43 9.15
CA GLN A 87 22.52 1.78 9.28
C GLN A 87 22.48 0.32 8.83
N VAL A 88 21.51 -0.46 9.33
CA VAL A 88 21.35 -1.86 8.92
C VAL A 88 21.08 -1.98 7.41
N TYR A 89 20.30 -1.07 6.83
CA TYR A 89 20.05 -1.04 5.39
C TYR A 89 21.33 -0.79 4.58
N LEU A 90 22.16 0.15 5.02
CA LEU A 90 23.43 0.45 4.38
C LEU A 90 24.38 -0.76 4.46
N ASP A 91 24.48 -1.37 5.64
CA ASP A 91 25.40 -2.47 5.93
C ASP A 91 24.99 -3.79 5.25
N GLU A 92 23.69 -4.07 5.14
CA GLU A 92 23.21 -5.34 4.59
C GLU A 92 22.83 -5.25 3.12
N ILE A 93 22.24 -4.14 2.67
CA ILE A 93 21.70 -4.03 1.31
C ILE A 93 22.63 -3.23 0.41
N VAL A 94 22.95 -1.99 0.79
CA VAL A 94 23.75 -1.09 -0.08
C VAL A 94 25.16 -1.62 -0.27
N ARG A 95 25.76 -2.19 0.79
CA ARG A 95 27.06 -2.86 0.70
C ARG A 95 27.08 -4.02 -0.30
N LEU A 96 26.00 -4.78 -0.41
CA LEU A 96 25.93 -5.96 -1.30
C LEU A 96 25.54 -5.61 -2.74
N HIS A 97 24.64 -4.64 -2.93
CA HIS A 97 24.01 -4.39 -4.24
C HIS A 97 24.39 -3.06 -4.89
N GLY A 98 25.14 -2.20 -4.18
CA GLY A 98 25.50 -0.86 -4.64
C GLY A 98 24.36 0.14 -4.51
N GLY A 99 24.54 1.37 -5.02
CA GLY A 99 23.70 2.54 -4.70
C GLY A 99 22.70 3.00 -5.76
N ARG A 100 22.35 2.18 -6.75
CA ARG A 100 21.40 2.59 -7.81
C ARG A 100 19.95 2.32 -7.41
N PHE A 101 19.49 2.94 -6.32
CA PHE A 101 18.11 2.83 -5.87
C PHE A 101 17.29 4.06 -6.29
N GLN A 102 16.18 3.84 -6.99
CA GLN A 102 15.07 4.79 -7.00
C GLN A 102 14.12 4.41 -5.87
N LEU A 103 14.07 5.25 -4.84
CA LEU A 103 12.95 5.24 -3.91
C LEU A 103 11.69 5.61 -4.71
N GLN A 104 10.71 4.72 -4.78
CA GLN A 104 9.40 5.10 -5.30
C GLN A 104 8.90 6.26 -4.46
N LYS A 105 8.72 7.43 -5.08
CA LYS A 105 7.90 8.49 -4.50
C LYS A 105 6.52 7.87 -4.29
N LEU A 106 6.06 7.81 -3.05
CA LEU A 106 4.65 7.56 -2.77
C LEU A 106 3.89 8.69 -3.49
N HIS A 107 3.28 8.39 -4.63
CA HIS A 107 2.31 9.28 -5.24
C HIS A 107 1.18 9.40 -4.21
N ARG A 108 1.17 10.53 -3.51
CA ARG A 108 -0.02 10.97 -2.78
C ARG A 108 -1.02 11.31 -3.87
N ASP A 109 -1.90 10.37 -4.16
CA ASP A 109 -3.06 10.61 -5.02
C ASP A 109 -3.92 11.68 -4.32
N ALA A 110 -3.68 12.94 -4.68
CA ALA A 110 -4.58 14.04 -4.41
C ALA A 110 -5.73 13.90 -5.41
N ALA A 111 -6.74 13.12 -5.05
CA ALA A 111 -7.97 13.01 -5.81
C ALA A 111 -9.12 13.67 -5.03
N GLY A 112 -9.58 14.81 -5.53
CA GLY A 112 -10.94 15.29 -5.30
C GLY A 112 -11.09 16.73 -4.79
N GLU A 113 -10.74 17.73 -5.59
CA GLU A 113 -11.43 19.03 -5.56
C GLU A 113 -11.53 19.56 -7.00
N GLU A 114 -12.65 19.26 -7.65
CA GLU A 114 -13.21 20.06 -8.74
C GLU A 114 -14.73 19.95 -8.60
N ARG A 115 -15.32 20.93 -7.92
CA ARG A 115 -16.73 21.28 -8.11
C ARG A 115 -16.75 22.51 -8.99
N ASP A 116 -17.21 22.27 -10.20
CA ASP A 116 -17.44 23.20 -11.29
C ASP A 116 -18.48 24.25 -10.86
N ASP A 117 -18.00 25.46 -10.56
CA ASP A 117 -18.81 26.67 -10.51
C ASP A 117 -18.99 27.18 -11.95
N GLY A 118 -20.03 26.70 -12.62
CA GLY A 118 -20.37 27.04 -14.00
C GLY A 118 -21.84 27.45 -14.15
N LEU A 119 -22.12 28.71 -13.88
CA LEU A 119 -23.36 29.39 -14.20
C LEU A 119 -23.50 29.58 -15.72
N ASP A 120 -24.55 29.00 -16.31
CA ASP A 120 -25.25 29.50 -17.49
C ASP A 120 -26.75 29.31 -17.18
N GLY A 121 -27.66 30.28 -17.22
CA GLY A 121 -27.82 31.34 -18.20
C GLY A 121 -29.27 31.27 -18.70
N LEU A 122 -30.01 32.34 -18.42
CA LEU A 122 -31.42 32.62 -18.74
C LEU A 122 -31.87 32.21 -20.17
N SER A 123 -33.11 31.74 -20.30
CA SER A 123 -34.16 32.22 -21.24
C SER A 123 -35.06 31.08 -21.77
N GLY A 124 -36.38 31.24 -21.62
CA GLY A 124 -37.42 30.38 -22.19
C GLY A 124 -38.63 30.27 -21.29
#